data_AF-A0A5C5WRB0-F1
#
_entry.id   AF-A0A5C5WRB0-F1
#
_cell.length_a   1.000
_cell.length_b   1.000
_cell.length_c   1.000
_cell.angle_alpha   90.00
_cell.angle_beta   90.00
_cell.angle_gamma   90.00
#
_symmetry.space_group_name_H-M   'P 1'
#
loop_
_entity.id
_entity.type
_entity.pdbx_description
1 polymer ?
#
loop_
_entity_poly.entity_id
_entity_poly.type
_entity_poly.pdbx_seq_one_letter_code
_entity_poly.pdbx_strand_id
1 'polypeptide(L)'
;MWSPTNVSLPQSTSGHWTKDRKSEVKAIALLSIVSAILVVAYGPFLYGNFRFMYRRPHYSYFPVMFVAVGWMVYQRYYERSTSTSLLLPNFCRIASYVAASIFFFMAVALASPVLGTCSFIFLIGGLIGQRRAAGFLPGAFAIWLLLWFTIPIPLQIDRILISSLQSLSAKVSSNLLDQIPVYHMMRGNVLELPDRRLFVDEACSGITSLISFQAFALSYGVFRRRHWWHLVILSLSAIFFAFLVNVARVSTIAMMLQKYGIDLTSGLPHEVIGLLLLAVGIISVIALDQVMDAFNPGSIRTQVDLTSPAVKDKRSAGPSSVICPLLLRRSFLSASVFIAVFGIYNTYILTAGFDSPRLAVSNAHALKQSDLPAQADGWNMLAYDSVNRDTDHPFGEYSKTYAYGGYGRQAIFSFDYPFFGDWHDLTGCYRSSGWKVGHQQTLKGNANEIHGTDANTAWDSYAAEFTNKQGEHGYLMFCFVAEDGNAVDVPSAETTAFIKRLMSKGRHPWERTIYQIQLWTTSPNKFSEADKAKLRGLYEQLRESARTAFSGDSNTLTGNLLSRDLESFENIDSQLKANPNTAL
;
A
#
# COMPACT_ATOMS: atom_id res chain seq x y z
N MET A 1 -48.46 80.98 -17.56
CA MET A 1 -47.06 81.05 -17.09
C MET A 1 -46.80 79.81 -16.24
N TRP A 2 -46.55 78.67 -16.87
CA TRP A 2 -46.17 77.41 -16.22
C TRP A 2 -44.98 76.86 -17.01
N SER A 3 -43.83 76.78 -16.36
CA SER A 3 -42.57 76.25 -16.91
C SER A 3 -42.60 74.72 -16.89
N PRO A 4 -42.06 74.03 -17.91
CA PRO A 4 -41.83 72.60 -17.83
C PRO A 4 -40.49 72.32 -17.13
N THR A 5 -40.54 71.59 -16.02
CA THR A 5 -39.38 71.01 -15.35
C THR A 5 -38.84 69.84 -16.20
N ASN A 6 -37.62 69.99 -16.70
CA ASN A 6 -36.86 68.92 -17.34
C ASN A 6 -36.58 67.79 -16.34
N VAL A 7 -37.24 66.65 -16.53
CA VAL A 7 -36.85 65.38 -15.89
C VAL A 7 -35.80 64.73 -16.78
N SER A 8 -34.53 64.79 -16.37
CA SER A 8 -33.45 64.03 -16.99
C SER A 8 -33.59 62.54 -16.63
N LEU A 9 -33.84 61.70 -17.63
CA LEU A 9 -33.75 60.24 -17.51
C LEU A 9 -32.29 59.83 -17.19
N PRO A 10 -32.06 58.85 -16.29
CA PRO A 10 -30.72 58.34 -16.04
C PRO A 10 -30.21 57.60 -17.28
N GLN A 11 -29.06 58.04 -17.80
CA GLN A 11 -28.36 57.35 -18.88
C GLN A 11 -28.05 55.90 -18.48
N SER A 12 -28.48 54.95 -19.29
CA SER A 12 -28.21 53.53 -19.10
C SER A 12 -26.71 53.25 -19.20
N THR A 13 -26.11 52.75 -18.12
CA THR A 13 -24.73 52.25 -18.07
C THR A 13 -24.61 50.88 -18.75
N SER A 14 -24.71 50.84 -20.07
CA SER A 14 -24.59 49.61 -20.88
C SER A 14 -23.14 49.08 -21.01
N GLY A 15 -22.15 49.78 -20.45
CA GLY A 15 -20.73 49.43 -20.56
C GLY A 15 -20.13 48.56 -19.45
N HIS A 16 -20.80 48.38 -18.31
CA HIS A 16 -20.20 47.69 -17.15
C HIS A 16 -20.35 46.16 -17.19
N TRP A 17 -21.41 45.62 -17.80
CA TRP A 17 -21.71 44.18 -17.80
C TRP A 17 -20.79 43.31 -18.69
N THR A 18 -20.17 43.88 -19.72
CA THR A 18 -19.34 43.12 -20.68
C THR A 18 -17.90 42.89 -20.21
N LYS A 19 -17.40 43.76 -19.32
CA LYS A 19 -16.04 43.67 -18.76
C LYS A 19 -15.92 42.56 -17.71
N ASP A 20 -17.00 42.35 -16.94
CA ASP A 20 -17.09 41.30 -15.92
C ASP A 20 -17.19 39.90 -16.56
N ARG A 21 -17.97 39.73 -17.63
CA ARG A 21 -18.02 38.43 -18.34
C ARG A 21 -16.68 38.04 -18.96
N LYS A 22 -15.90 39.01 -19.49
CA LYS A 22 -14.55 38.74 -20.04
C LYS A 22 -13.52 38.40 -18.94
N SER A 23 -13.68 38.95 -17.73
CA SER A 23 -12.79 38.64 -16.60
C SER A 23 -13.11 37.27 -15.98
N GLU A 24 -14.39 36.91 -15.92
CA GLU A 24 -14.86 35.58 -15.52
C GLU A 24 -14.38 34.48 -16.46
N VAL A 25 -14.54 34.65 -17.78
CA VAL A 25 -14.08 33.67 -18.78
C VAL A 25 -12.56 33.45 -18.69
N LYS A 26 -11.78 34.53 -18.50
CA LYS A 26 -10.32 34.43 -18.30
C LYS A 26 -9.97 33.72 -17.01
N ALA A 27 -10.71 33.95 -15.93
CA ALA A 27 -10.49 33.29 -14.65
C ALA A 27 -10.80 31.79 -14.73
N ILE A 28 -11.92 31.41 -15.35
CA ILE A 28 -12.30 30.01 -15.58
C ILE A 28 -11.27 29.31 -16.45
N ALA A 29 -10.86 29.92 -17.57
CA ALA A 29 -9.83 29.35 -18.45
C ALA A 29 -8.49 29.14 -17.71
N LEU A 30 -8.06 30.10 -16.90
CA LEU A 30 -6.84 29.98 -16.09
C LEU A 30 -6.95 28.86 -15.04
N LEU A 31 -8.09 28.75 -14.36
CA LEU A 31 -8.36 27.67 -13.40
C LEU A 31 -8.32 26.30 -14.09
N SER A 32 -8.97 26.16 -15.25
CA SER A 32 -8.94 24.91 -16.04
C SER A 32 -7.54 24.52 -16.47
N ILE A 33 -6.71 25.48 -16.91
CA ILE A 33 -5.32 25.24 -17.30
C ILE A 33 -4.50 24.78 -16.09
N VAL A 34 -4.60 25.47 -14.95
CA VAL A 34 -3.88 25.10 -13.73
C VAL A 34 -4.32 23.72 -13.23
N SER A 35 -5.62 23.41 -13.27
CA SER A 35 -6.13 22.09 -12.92
C SER A 35 -5.60 21.00 -13.85
N ALA A 36 -5.61 21.22 -15.16
CA ALA A 36 -5.06 20.27 -16.13
C ALA A 36 -3.57 20.01 -15.88
N ILE A 37 -2.80 21.06 -15.64
CA ILE A 37 -1.39 21.00 -15.26
C ILE A 37 -1.17 20.14 -14.01
N LEU A 38 -1.94 20.37 -12.95
CA LEU A 38 -1.81 19.63 -11.70
C LEU A 38 -2.19 18.15 -11.89
N VAL A 39 -3.21 17.86 -12.68
CA VAL A 39 -3.59 16.49 -13.02
C VAL A 39 -2.47 15.78 -13.78
N VAL A 40 -1.86 16.44 -14.77
CA VAL A 40 -0.73 15.85 -15.50
C VAL A 40 0.50 15.67 -14.60
N ALA A 41 0.82 16.64 -13.74
CA ALA A 41 2.00 16.58 -12.89
C ALA A 41 1.89 15.57 -11.74
N TYR A 42 0.74 15.48 -11.08
CA TYR A 42 0.52 14.59 -9.93
C TYR A 42 -0.13 13.26 -10.29
N GLY A 43 -0.84 13.19 -11.43
CA GLY A 43 -1.58 12.01 -11.87
C GLY A 43 -0.76 10.72 -11.86
N PRO A 44 0.43 10.68 -12.50
CA PRO A 44 1.27 9.48 -12.51
C PRO A 44 1.70 9.03 -11.11
N PHE A 45 2.07 9.96 -10.23
CA PHE A 45 2.48 9.65 -8.86
C PHE A 45 1.31 9.13 -8.01
N LEU A 46 0.15 9.78 -8.11
CA LEU A 46 -1.05 9.34 -7.40
C LEU A 46 -1.51 7.97 -7.92
N TYR A 47 -1.49 7.76 -9.24
CA TYR A 47 -1.80 6.47 -9.85
C TYR A 47 -0.84 5.37 -9.40
N GLY A 48 0.47 5.64 -9.38
CA GLY A 48 1.47 4.71 -8.86
C GLY A 48 1.22 4.34 -7.40
N ASN A 49 0.93 5.33 -6.54
CA ASN A 49 0.62 5.11 -5.13
C ASN A 49 -0.70 4.34 -4.95
N PHE A 50 -1.75 4.69 -5.70
CA PHE A 50 -3.03 3.99 -5.63
C PHE A 50 -2.94 2.56 -6.14
N ARG A 51 -2.17 2.30 -7.19
CA ARG A 51 -1.88 0.94 -7.67
C ARG A 51 -1.13 0.14 -6.60
N PHE A 52 -0.15 0.74 -5.94
CA PHE A 52 0.58 0.12 -4.84
C PHE A 52 -0.35 -0.23 -3.67
N MET A 53 -1.25 0.67 -3.30
CA MET A 53 -2.23 0.46 -2.23
C MET A 53 -3.29 -0.58 -2.63
N TYR A 54 -3.79 -0.55 -3.86
CA TYR A 54 -4.82 -1.45 -4.35
C TYR A 54 -4.35 -2.91 -4.39
N ARG A 55 -3.06 -3.12 -4.71
CA ARG A 55 -2.43 -4.46 -4.66
C ARG A 55 -2.30 -5.01 -3.24
N ARG A 56 -2.33 -4.17 -2.22
CA ARG A 56 -2.19 -4.62 -0.83
C ARG A 56 -3.57 -4.68 -0.19
N PRO A 57 -4.11 -5.87 0.17
CA PRO A 57 -5.44 -5.97 0.75
C PRO A 57 -5.65 -5.02 1.94
N HIS A 58 -4.63 -4.83 2.79
CA HIS A 58 -4.67 -3.97 3.98
C HIS A 58 -4.76 -2.47 3.73
N TYR A 59 -4.55 -2.02 2.50
CA TYR A 59 -4.71 -0.63 2.10
C TYR A 59 -6.00 -0.37 1.30
N SER A 60 -6.83 -1.38 1.04
CA SER A 60 -8.05 -1.25 0.21
C SER A 60 -9.09 -0.22 0.70
N TYR A 61 -8.95 0.29 1.92
CA TYR A 61 -9.81 1.35 2.48
C TYR A 61 -9.63 2.73 1.82
N PHE A 62 -8.52 2.96 1.09
CA PHE A 62 -8.16 4.29 0.61
C PHE A 62 -9.21 4.99 -0.28
N PRO A 63 -9.99 4.32 -1.16
CA PRO A 63 -10.99 5.00 -1.98
C PRO A 63 -12.11 5.59 -1.10
N VAL A 64 -12.53 4.84 -0.07
CA VAL A 64 -13.54 5.28 0.89
C VAL A 64 -13.02 6.48 1.69
N MET A 65 -11.74 6.50 2.04
CA MET A 65 -11.11 7.65 2.72
C MET A 65 -11.17 8.92 1.85
N PHE A 66 -10.86 8.84 0.56
CA PHE A 66 -10.96 10.00 -0.34
C PHE A 66 -12.39 10.51 -0.48
N VAL A 67 -13.37 9.61 -0.58
CA VAL A 67 -14.80 9.97 -0.59
C VAL A 67 -15.19 10.65 0.72
N ALA A 68 -14.78 10.11 1.87
CA ALA A 68 -15.07 10.70 3.18
C ALA A 68 -14.44 12.10 3.33
N VAL A 69 -13.18 12.27 2.93
CA VAL A 69 -12.50 13.57 2.94
C VAL A 69 -13.19 14.57 2.02
N GLY A 70 -13.49 14.17 0.77
CA GLY A 70 -14.18 15.03 -0.20
C GLY A 70 -15.55 15.48 0.30
N TRP A 71 -16.32 14.55 0.89
CA TRP A 71 -17.60 14.83 1.51
C TRP A 71 -17.49 15.80 2.70
N MET A 72 -16.50 15.60 3.59
CA MET A 72 -16.26 16.52 4.71
C MET A 72 -15.85 17.93 4.25
N VAL A 73 -15.05 18.03 3.19
CA VAL A 73 -14.70 19.32 2.59
C VAL A 73 -15.93 19.99 1.99
N TYR A 74 -16.77 19.23 1.27
CA TYR A 74 -18.01 19.73 0.68
C TYR A 74 -18.98 20.28 1.74
N GLN A 75 -19.23 19.51 2.80
CA GLN A 75 -20.12 19.95 3.90
C GLN A 75 -19.64 21.25 4.56
N ARG A 76 -18.32 21.42 4.70
CA ARG A 76 -17.73 22.57 5.39
C ARG A 76 -17.38 23.72 4.46
N TYR A 77 -17.58 23.56 3.15
CA TYR A 77 -17.05 24.47 2.13
C TYR A 77 -17.57 25.91 2.28
N TYR A 78 -18.86 26.05 2.57
CA TYR A 78 -19.54 27.35 2.74
C TYR A 78 -19.63 27.80 4.20
N GLU A 79 -19.19 26.99 5.15
CA GLU A 79 -19.19 27.37 6.57
C GLU A 79 -18.15 28.46 6.84
N ARG A 80 -18.58 29.53 7.51
CA ARG A 80 -17.71 30.59 8.02
C ARG A 80 -17.42 30.36 9.50
N SER A 81 -16.16 30.51 9.89
CA SER A 81 -15.75 30.53 11.29
C SER A 81 -15.98 31.93 11.87
N THR A 82 -16.83 32.05 12.88
CA THR A 82 -17.00 33.27 13.70
C THR A 82 -15.82 33.47 14.66
N SER A 83 -15.09 32.40 14.97
CA SER A 83 -13.87 32.46 15.76
C SER A 83 -12.72 32.92 14.85
N THR A 84 -12.31 34.16 15.05
CA THR A 84 -11.04 34.76 14.59
C THR A 84 -9.83 34.12 15.29
N SER A 85 -9.84 32.81 15.52
CA SER A 85 -8.72 32.14 16.17
C SER A 85 -7.63 31.87 15.13
N LEU A 86 -6.68 32.81 15.09
CA LEU A 86 -5.38 32.75 14.43
C LEU A 86 -5.43 32.36 12.95
N LEU A 87 -5.34 33.40 12.12
CA LEU A 87 -4.67 33.32 10.82
C LEU A 87 -3.58 32.26 10.92
N LEU A 88 -3.73 31.12 10.24
CA LEU A 88 -2.62 30.20 10.10
C LEU A 88 -1.44 31.07 9.63
N PRO A 89 -0.35 31.21 10.41
CA PRO A 89 0.65 32.23 10.14
C PRO A 89 1.02 32.15 8.67
N ASN A 90 1.17 33.28 7.99
CA ASN A 90 1.53 33.29 6.56
C ASN A 90 2.70 32.33 6.27
N PHE A 91 3.62 32.23 7.24
CA PHE A 91 4.69 31.25 7.32
C PHE A 91 4.24 29.79 7.15
N CYS A 92 3.25 29.27 7.88
CA CYS A 92 2.80 27.88 7.76
C CYS A 92 2.25 27.55 6.36
N ARG A 93 1.56 28.50 5.71
CA ARG A 93 1.06 28.32 4.33
C ARG A 93 2.21 28.29 3.34
N ILE A 94 3.16 29.22 3.47
CA ILE A 94 4.36 29.28 2.63
C ILE A 94 5.19 28.00 2.85
N ALA A 95 5.40 27.59 4.08
CA ALA A 95 6.10 26.36 4.44
C ALA A 95 5.44 25.12 3.81
N SER A 96 4.11 25.05 3.78
CA SER A 96 3.38 23.97 3.10
C SER A 96 3.65 23.94 1.59
N TYR A 97 3.67 25.09 0.91
CA TYR A 97 3.99 25.15 -0.52
C TYR A 97 5.47 24.88 -0.83
N VAL A 98 6.37 25.35 0.04
CA VAL A 98 7.81 25.05 -0.06
C VAL A 98 8.03 23.55 0.12
N ALA A 99 7.42 22.94 1.14
CA ALA A 99 7.45 21.49 1.34
C ALA A 99 6.89 20.76 0.13
N ALA A 100 5.73 21.14 -0.40
CA ALA A 100 5.17 20.55 -1.61
C ALA A 100 6.16 20.59 -2.78
N SER A 101 6.85 21.70 -2.99
CA SER A 101 7.84 21.87 -4.07
C SER A 101 9.08 20.99 -3.86
N ILE A 102 9.61 20.93 -2.63
CA ILE A 102 10.76 20.07 -2.29
C ILE A 102 10.41 18.60 -2.49
N PHE A 103 9.28 18.15 -1.94
CA PHE A 103 8.83 16.77 -2.09
C PHE A 103 8.52 16.43 -3.54
N PHE A 104 8.01 17.37 -4.34
CA PHE A 104 7.79 17.16 -5.78
C PHE A 104 9.11 16.94 -6.52
N PHE A 105 10.10 17.80 -6.26
CA PHE A 105 11.43 17.65 -6.85
C PHE A 105 12.08 16.32 -6.47
N MET A 106 12.01 15.95 -5.18
CA MET A 106 12.48 14.65 -4.72
C MET A 106 11.71 13.49 -5.36
N ALA A 107 10.38 13.61 -5.52
CA ALA A 107 9.56 12.59 -6.17
C ALA A 107 9.96 12.36 -7.62
N VAL A 108 10.28 13.43 -8.35
CA VAL A 108 10.79 13.34 -9.73
C VAL A 108 12.22 12.79 -9.75
N ALA A 109 13.11 13.33 -8.94
CA ALA A 109 14.51 12.91 -8.88
C ALA A 109 14.68 11.44 -8.46
N LEU A 110 13.76 10.93 -7.64
CA LEU A 110 13.77 9.59 -7.05
C LEU A 110 12.61 8.72 -7.58
N ALA A 111 11.99 9.09 -8.71
CA ALA A 111 10.83 8.41 -9.31
C ALA A 111 9.88 7.74 -8.29
N SER A 112 9.49 8.48 -7.25
CA SER A 112 8.85 7.91 -6.06
C SER A 112 7.38 8.34 -5.96
N PRO A 113 6.42 7.42 -6.17
CA PRO A 113 4.99 7.69 -6.03
C PRO A 113 4.59 8.20 -4.64
N VAL A 114 5.23 7.67 -3.59
CA VAL A 114 4.98 8.04 -2.19
C VAL A 114 5.38 9.51 -1.95
N LEU A 115 6.58 9.92 -2.38
CA LEU A 115 7.02 11.31 -2.24
C LEU A 115 6.16 12.28 -3.06
N GLY A 116 5.70 11.85 -4.25
CA GLY A 116 4.76 12.61 -5.06
C GLY A 116 3.40 12.80 -4.36
N THR A 117 2.94 11.77 -3.66
CA THR A 117 1.73 11.82 -2.83
C THR A 117 1.92 12.74 -1.61
N CYS A 118 3.07 12.68 -0.91
CA CYS A 118 3.43 13.63 0.15
C CYS A 118 3.37 15.08 -0.36
N SER A 119 3.96 15.34 -1.53
CA SER A 119 3.93 16.65 -2.18
C SER A 119 2.49 17.12 -2.44
N PHE A 120 1.65 16.24 -2.97
CA PHE A 120 0.23 16.54 -3.21
C PHE A 120 -0.51 16.89 -1.91
N ILE A 121 -0.28 16.13 -0.82
CA ILE A 121 -0.92 16.40 0.47
C ILE A 121 -0.46 17.74 1.06
N PHE A 122 0.82 18.09 0.94
CA PHE A 122 1.30 19.43 1.31
C PHE A 122 0.71 20.55 0.45
N LEU A 123 0.51 20.31 -0.85
CA LEU A 123 -0.18 21.26 -1.74
C LEU A 123 -1.62 21.50 -1.26
N ILE A 124 -2.37 20.44 -0.96
CA ILE A 124 -3.73 20.51 -0.39
C ILE A 124 -3.73 21.24 0.96
N GLY A 125 -2.72 21.00 1.81
CA GLY A 125 -2.54 21.71 3.08
C GLY A 125 -2.40 23.22 2.90
N GLY A 126 -1.64 23.66 1.90
CA GLY A 126 -1.49 25.07 1.53
C GLY A 126 -2.81 25.70 1.08
N LEU A 127 -3.56 24.98 0.22
CA LEU A 127 -4.88 25.41 -0.27
C LEU A 127 -5.92 25.53 0.84
N ILE A 128 -5.98 24.53 1.74
CA ILE A 128 -6.84 24.56 2.93
C ILE A 128 -6.44 25.72 3.84
N GLY A 129 -5.15 25.92 4.08
CA GLY A 129 -4.63 27.04 4.86
C GLY A 129 -5.02 28.40 4.27
N GLN A 130 -5.03 28.54 2.94
CA GLN A 130 -5.48 29.76 2.27
C GLN A 130 -6.97 30.05 2.51
N ARG A 131 -7.83 29.02 2.43
CA ARG A 131 -9.27 29.15 2.71
C ARG A 131 -9.55 29.45 4.19
N ARG A 132 -8.82 28.80 5.09
CA ARG A 132 -8.91 29.07 6.54
C ARG A 132 -8.51 30.49 6.90
N ALA A 133 -7.46 31.03 6.29
CA ALA A 133 -7.07 32.43 6.47
C ALA A 133 -8.12 33.42 5.96
N ALA A 134 -8.97 33.02 5.00
CA ALA A 134 -10.11 33.78 4.54
C ALA A 134 -11.37 33.60 5.41
N GLY A 135 -11.29 32.84 6.51
CA GLY A 135 -12.39 32.60 7.45
C GLY A 135 -13.31 31.43 7.09
N PHE A 136 -12.96 30.60 6.10
CA PHE A 136 -13.75 29.45 5.64
C PHE A 136 -13.17 28.12 6.11
N LEU A 137 -13.94 27.03 6.02
CA LEU A 137 -13.51 25.65 6.31
C LEU A 137 -13.00 25.43 7.76
N PRO A 138 -13.84 25.65 8.79
CA PRO A 138 -13.46 25.34 10.17
C PRO A 138 -13.12 23.85 10.36
N GLY A 139 -12.08 23.58 11.14
CA GLY A 139 -11.63 22.20 11.43
C GLY A 139 -10.96 21.47 10.26
N ALA A 140 -10.66 22.13 9.14
CA ALA A 140 -10.06 21.47 7.97
C ALA A 140 -8.62 20.98 8.17
N PHE A 141 -7.97 21.35 9.27
CA PHE A 141 -6.67 20.75 9.65
C PHE A 141 -6.82 19.26 9.96
N ALA A 142 -7.89 18.86 10.65
CA ALA A 142 -8.14 17.45 10.95
C ALA A 142 -8.48 16.66 9.68
N ILE A 143 -9.21 17.27 8.74
CA ILE A 143 -9.49 16.69 7.41
C ILE A 143 -8.19 16.50 6.63
N TRP A 144 -7.30 17.49 6.65
CA TRP A 144 -5.98 17.39 6.01
C TRP A 144 -5.12 16.28 6.63
N LEU A 145 -5.18 16.09 7.95
CA LEU A 145 -4.47 14.99 8.62
C LEU A 145 -4.92 13.60 8.15
N LEU A 146 -6.21 13.41 7.83
CA LEU A 146 -6.71 12.13 7.31
C LEU A 146 -6.05 11.73 5.97
N LEU A 147 -5.64 12.71 5.16
CA LEU A 147 -4.96 12.43 3.89
C LEU A 147 -3.60 11.77 4.09
N TRP A 148 -2.92 11.99 5.22
CA TRP A 148 -1.66 11.29 5.51
C TRP A 148 -1.86 9.79 5.72
N PHE A 149 -3.07 9.35 6.04
CA PHE A 149 -3.42 7.93 6.15
C PHE A 149 -3.53 7.24 4.78
N THR A 150 -3.43 7.99 3.67
CA THR A 150 -3.33 7.44 2.30
C THR A 150 -1.87 7.28 1.85
N ILE A 151 -0.91 7.47 2.76
CA ILE A 151 0.49 7.18 2.53
C ILE A 151 0.82 5.87 3.25
N PRO A 152 1.38 4.86 2.55
CA PRO A 152 1.82 3.62 3.18
C PRO A 152 2.82 3.89 4.30
N ILE A 153 2.69 3.19 5.41
CA ILE A 153 3.61 3.33 6.55
C ILE A 153 4.99 2.82 6.11
N PRO A 154 6.08 3.60 6.28
CA PRO A 154 7.40 3.17 5.86
C PRO A 154 7.90 1.98 6.72
N LEU A 155 8.93 1.30 6.22
CA LEU A 155 9.67 0.24 6.94
C LEU A 155 8.81 -0.98 7.34
N GLN A 156 7.68 -1.23 6.67
CA GLN A 156 6.82 -2.39 6.92
C GLN A 156 6.31 -2.46 8.39
N ILE A 157 6.26 -1.34 9.08
CA ILE A 157 5.80 -1.26 10.49
C ILE A 157 4.36 -1.75 10.62
N ASP A 158 3.53 -1.44 9.62
CA ASP A 158 2.18 -1.96 9.45
C ASP A 158 2.15 -3.49 9.49
N ARG A 159 3.01 -4.16 8.72
CA ARG A 159 3.08 -5.63 8.69
C ARG A 159 3.52 -6.22 10.02
N ILE A 160 4.52 -5.62 10.68
CA ILE A 160 5.00 -6.08 11.99
C ILE A 160 3.87 -6.00 13.02
N LEU A 161 3.13 -4.88 13.03
CA LEU A 161 2.01 -4.68 13.95
C LEU A 161 0.87 -5.67 13.68
N ILE A 162 0.49 -5.86 12.41
CA ILE A 162 -0.54 -6.82 12.00
C ILE A 162 -0.16 -8.24 12.42
N SER A 163 1.04 -8.70 12.09
CA SER A 163 1.53 -10.04 12.43
C SER A 163 1.57 -10.27 13.95
N SER A 164 1.99 -9.25 14.71
CA SER A 164 2.01 -9.32 16.18
C SER A 164 0.61 -9.47 16.76
N LEU A 165 -0.37 -8.71 16.25
CA LEU A 165 -1.77 -8.79 16.67
C LEU A 165 -2.43 -10.10 16.21
N GLN A 166 -2.07 -10.64 15.05
CA GLN A 166 -2.51 -11.95 14.57
C GLN A 166 -2.01 -13.06 15.49
N SER A 167 -0.73 -13.02 15.90
CA SER A 167 -0.18 -14.00 16.83
C SER A 167 -0.86 -13.95 18.20
N LEU A 168 -1.15 -12.74 18.70
CA LEU A 168 -1.92 -12.60 19.92
C LEU A 168 -3.36 -13.11 19.74
N SER A 169 -3.99 -12.82 18.61
CA SER A 169 -5.35 -13.27 18.30
C SER A 169 -5.42 -14.79 18.24
N ALA A 170 -4.45 -15.44 17.59
CA ALA A 170 -4.36 -16.90 17.51
C ALA A 170 -4.26 -17.53 18.91
N LYS A 171 -3.39 -16.99 19.78
CA LYS A 171 -3.24 -17.40 21.19
C LYS A 171 -4.55 -17.31 21.96
N VAL A 172 -5.22 -16.16 21.91
CA VAL A 172 -6.48 -15.97 22.63
C VAL A 172 -7.59 -16.83 22.04
N SER A 173 -7.65 -16.98 20.71
CA SER A 173 -8.66 -17.81 20.04
C SER A 173 -8.53 -19.28 20.43
N SER A 174 -7.30 -19.82 20.48
CA SER A 174 -7.05 -21.19 20.94
C SER A 174 -7.43 -21.38 22.40
N ASN A 175 -7.06 -20.46 23.30
CA ASN A 175 -7.49 -20.53 24.69
C ASN A 175 -9.03 -20.52 24.83
N LEU A 176 -9.74 -19.78 23.97
CA LEU A 176 -11.21 -19.80 23.93
C LEU A 176 -11.76 -21.12 23.37
N LEU A 177 -11.11 -21.67 22.34
CA LEU A 177 -11.45 -22.97 21.76
C LEU A 177 -11.10 -24.15 22.69
N ASP A 178 -10.20 -23.98 23.66
CA ASP A 178 -9.97 -25.00 24.70
C ASP A 178 -11.15 -25.03 25.69
N GLN A 179 -11.81 -23.88 25.91
CA GLN A 179 -13.00 -23.78 26.78
C GLN A 179 -14.26 -24.34 26.08
N ILE A 180 -14.31 -24.25 24.75
CA ILE A 180 -15.40 -24.77 23.93
C ILE A 180 -14.85 -26.02 23.25
N PRO A 181 -15.11 -27.26 23.73
CA PRO A 181 -14.32 -28.49 23.45
C PRO A 181 -14.11 -28.81 21.96
N VAL A 182 -13.25 -28.06 21.30
CA VAL A 182 -12.90 -28.12 19.88
C VAL A 182 -11.48 -28.64 19.81
N TYR A 183 -11.31 -29.84 19.26
CA TYR A 183 -9.98 -30.44 19.12
C TYR A 183 -9.15 -29.64 18.12
N HIS A 184 -8.08 -29.00 18.60
CA HIS A 184 -7.15 -28.24 17.77
C HIS A 184 -5.73 -28.26 18.37
N MET A 185 -4.73 -28.05 17.52
CA MET A 185 -3.34 -27.86 17.92
C MET A 185 -2.81 -26.56 17.32
N MET A 186 -2.18 -25.71 18.12
CA MET A 186 -1.57 -24.48 17.63
C MET A 186 -0.10 -24.67 17.24
N ARG A 187 0.25 -24.27 16.02
CA ARG A 187 1.63 -24.11 15.54
C ARG A 187 1.84 -22.69 15.03
N GLY A 188 2.41 -21.83 15.89
CA GLY A 188 2.54 -20.40 15.58
C GLY A 188 1.18 -19.73 15.46
N ASN A 189 0.89 -19.17 14.29
CA ASN A 189 -0.40 -18.58 13.91
C ASN A 189 -1.29 -19.57 13.13
N VAL A 190 -0.94 -20.85 13.08
CA VAL A 190 -1.73 -21.89 12.41
C VAL A 190 -2.47 -22.73 13.44
N LEU A 191 -3.77 -22.88 13.23
CA LEU A 191 -4.64 -23.78 13.98
C LEU A 191 -4.80 -25.08 13.16
N GLU A 192 -4.14 -26.15 13.61
CA GLU A 192 -4.29 -27.48 13.02
C GLU A 192 -5.51 -28.17 13.64
N LEU A 193 -6.53 -28.44 12.81
CA LEU A 193 -7.68 -29.28 13.15
C LEU A 193 -7.47 -30.67 12.52
N PRO A 194 -8.23 -31.70 12.94
CA PRO A 194 -8.07 -33.06 12.41
C PRO A 194 -8.12 -33.15 10.87
N ASP A 195 -9.02 -32.39 10.25
CA ASP A 195 -9.30 -32.50 8.81
C ASP A 195 -8.67 -31.36 7.96
N ARG A 196 -8.26 -30.25 8.60
CA ARG A 196 -7.84 -29.01 7.93
C ARG A 196 -6.84 -28.22 8.77
N ARG A 197 -5.96 -27.47 8.10
CA ARG A 197 -5.15 -26.42 8.73
C ARG A 197 -5.79 -25.07 8.47
N LEU A 198 -6.04 -24.31 9.53
CA LEU A 198 -6.51 -22.94 9.45
C LEU A 198 -5.34 -22.00 9.68
N PHE A 199 -4.86 -21.39 8.61
CA PHE A 199 -3.93 -20.28 8.71
C PHE A 199 -4.71 -19.05 9.18
N VAL A 200 -4.40 -18.54 10.38
CA VAL A 200 -5.06 -17.33 10.88
C VAL A 200 -4.83 -16.17 9.91
N ASP A 201 -3.68 -16.12 9.25
CA ASP A 201 -3.34 -15.04 8.32
C ASP A 201 -4.23 -15.08 7.06
N GLU A 202 -4.49 -16.26 6.48
CA GLU A 202 -5.35 -16.45 5.29
C GLU A 202 -6.84 -16.41 5.65
N ALA A 203 -7.24 -17.00 6.77
CA ALA A 203 -8.62 -16.94 7.26
C ALA A 203 -9.02 -15.55 7.81
N CYS A 204 -8.05 -14.64 7.98
CA CYS A 204 -8.29 -13.27 8.45
C CYS A 204 -7.82 -12.20 7.46
N SER A 205 -7.29 -12.58 6.30
CA SER A 205 -6.84 -11.65 5.25
C SER A 205 -8.01 -10.97 4.53
N GLY A 206 -9.21 -11.59 4.54
CA GLY A 206 -10.42 -10.97 4.01
C GLY A 206 -10.76 -9.67 4.76
N ILE A 207 -10.85 -8.56 4.02
CA ILE A 207 -11.06 -7.16 4.46
C ILE A 207 -10.33 -6.85 5.77
N THR A 208 -9.01 -7.12 5.78
CA THR A 208 -7.96 -6.45 6.56
C THR A 208 -8.46 -5.36 7.53
N SER A 209 -8.82 -5.85 8.71
CA SER A 209 -9.70 -5.17 9.65
C SER A 209 -9.02 -4.02 10.39
N LEU A 210 -7.74 -4.15 10.78
CA LEU A 210 -7.11 -3.18 11.68
C LEU A 210 -7.01 -1.76 11.09
N ILE A 211 -6.32 -1.62 9.95
CA ILE A 211 -6.05 -0.31 9.35
C ILE A 211 -7.35 0.30 8.79
N SER A 212 -8.22 -0.53 8.23
CA SER A 212 -9.56 -0.11 7.77
C SER A 212 -10.44 0.38 8.94
N PHE A 213 -10.41 -0.30 10.09
CA PHE A 213 -11.08 0.14 11.32
C PHE A 213 -10.52 1.46 11.80
N GLN A 214 -9.20 1.62 11.80
CA GLN A 214 -8.55 2.84 12.25
C GLN A 214 -8.86 4.02 11.32
N ALA A 215 -8.84 3.80 10.00
CA ALA A 215 -9.30 4.75 9.00
C ALA A 215 -10.74 5.19 9.26
N PHE A 216 -11.64 4.23 9.53
CA PHE A 216 -13.03 4.51 9.85
C PHE A 216 -13.17 5.32 11.14
N ALA A 217 -12.55 4.88 12.24
CA ALA A 217 -12.67 5.51 13.55
C ALA A 217 -12.19 6.97 13.54
N LEU A 218 -11.04 7.22 12.90
CA LEU A 218 -10.50 8.57 12.74
C LEU A 218 -11.39 9.43 11.82
N SER A 219 -11.83 8.87 10.68
CA SER A 219 -12.73 9.59 9.77
C SER A 219 -14.05 9.96 10.46
N TYR A 220 -14.63 9.03 11.21
CA TYR A 220 -15.84 9.25 12.00
C TYR A 220 -15.62 10.32 13.07
N GLY A 221 -14.54 10.25 13.85
CA GLY A 221 -14.24 11.26 14.87
C GLY A 221 -14.03 12.65 14.29
N VAL A 222 -13.31 12.76 13.16
CA VAL A 222 -13.10 14.03 12.45
C VAL A 222 -14.42 14.55 11.86
N PHE A 223 -15.25 13.67 11.30
CA PHE A 223 -16.59 13.99 10.82
C PHE A 223 -17.46 14.59 11.94
N ARG A 224 -17.43 13.97 13.13
CA ARG A 224 -18.13 14.41 14.35
C ARG A 224 -17.49 15.62 15.05
N ARG A 225 -16.40 16.19 14.50
CA ARG A 225 -15.65 17.32 15.06
C ARG A 225 -15.17 17.06 16.51
N ARG A 226 -14.80 15.82 16.81
CA ARG A 226 -14.28 15.46 18.14
C ARG A 226 -12.94 16.12 18.41
N HIS A 227 -12.68 16.42 19.67
CA HIS A 227 -11.40 17.00 20.11
C HIS A 227 -10.25 16.00 19.93
N TRP A 228 -9.00 16.46 19.86
CA TRP A 228 -7.86 15.61 19.48
C TRP A 228 -7.65 14.40 20.41
N TRP A 229 -7.91 14.53 21.71
CA TRP A 229 -7.80 13.42 22.66
C TRP A 229 -8.89 12.36 22.47
N HIS A 230 -10.11 12.75 22.06
CA HIS A 230 -11.14 11.79 21.63
C HIS A 230 -10.66 11.00 20.42
N LEU A 231 -10.02 11.65 19.44
CA LEU A 231 -9.48 10.95 18.26
C LEU A 231 -8.40 9.94 18.63
N VAL A 232 -7.54 10.26 19.60
CA VAL A 232 -6.52 9.32 20.11
C VAL A 232 -7.19 8.11 20.77
N ILE A 233 -8.16 8.32 21.65
CA ILE A 233 -8.88 7.22 22.31
C ILE A 233 -9.64 6.36 21.29
N LEU A 234 -10.32 6.99 20.32
CA LEU A 234 -11.00 6.28 19.23
C LEU A 234 -10.04 5.48 18.36
N SER A 235 -8.83 5.99 18.14
CA SER A 235 -7.79 5.24 17.41
C SER A 235 -7.32 4.03 18.20
N LEU A 236 -7.09 4.17 19.51
CA LEU A 236 -6.67 3.06 20.37
C LEU A 236 -7.77 2.01 20.53
N SER A 237 -9.03 2.44 20.66
CA SER A 237 -10.17 1.54 20.74
C SER A 237 -10.40 0.80 19.42
N ALA A 238 -10.16 1.43 18.27
CA ALA A 238 -10.21 0.76 16.98
C ALA A 238 -9.23 -0.41 16.90
N ILE A 239 -8.00 -0.24 17.41
CA ILE A 239 -6.99 -1.32 17.50
C ILE A 239 -7.51 -2.45 18.39
N PHE A 240 -8.05 -2.12 19.56
CA PHE A 240 -8.58 -3.08 20.51
C PHE A 240 -9.78 -3.86 19.96
N PHE A 241 -10.77 -3.17 19.38
CA PHE A 241 -11.95 -3.82 18.80
C PHE A 241 -11.61 -4.64 17.55
N ALA A 242 -10.67 -4.19 16.71
CA ALA A 242 -10.19 -4.99 15.59
C ALA A 242 -9.57 -6.31 16.08
N PHE A 243 -8.80 -6.27 17.17
CA PHE A 243 -8.27 -7.48 17.82
C PHE A 243 -9.41 -8.40 18.31
N LEU A 244 -10.41 -7.88 19.03
CA LEU A 244 -11.53 -8.69 19.53
C LEU A 244 -12.37 -9.30 18.40
N VAL A 245 -12.66 -8.53 17.36
CA VAL A 245 -13.35 -9.00 16.15
C VAL A 245 -12.56 -10.12 15.49
N ASN A 246 -11.24 -10.00 15.43
CA ASN A 246 -10.38 -11.02 14.85
C ASN A 246 -10.39 -12.32 15.67
N VAL A 247 -10.31 -12.22 17.01
CA VAL A 247 -10.46 -13.38 17.91
C VAL A 247 -11.80 -14.06 17.70
N ALA A 248 -12.90 -13.28 17.68
CA ALA A 248 -14.24 -13.81 17.45
C ALA A 248 -14.35 -14.52 16.08
N ARG A 249 -13.74 -13.97 15.03
CA ARG A 249 -13.72 -14.55 13.69
C ARG A 249 -13.02 -15.91 13.67
N VAL A 250 -11.78 -15.96 14.16
CA VAL A 250 -10.97 -17.21 14.18
C VAL A 250 -11.68 -18.29 14.98
N SER A 251 -12.16 -17.97 16.19
CA SER A 251 -12.89 -18.93 17.03
C SER A 251 -14.20 -19.38 16.37
N THR A 252 -14.94 -18.48 15.70
CA THR A 252 -16.19 -18.85 15.02
C THR A 252 -15.94 -19.78 13.84
N ILE A 253 -14.96 -19.48 12.98
CA ILE A 253 -14.61 -20.32 11.83
C ILE A 253 -14.18 -21.71 12.30
N ALA A 254 -13.28 -21.80 13.29
CA ALA A 254 -12.81 -23.07 13.83
C ALA A 254 -13.94 -23.91 14.46
N MET A 255 -14.80 -23.26 15.26
CA MET A 255 -15.95 -23.91 15.88
C MET A 255 -16.96 -24.41 14.84
N MET A 256 -17.27 -23.60 13.83
CA MET A 256 -18.24 -23.97 12.78
C MET A 256 -17.75 -25.14 11.93
N LEU A 257 -16.46 -25.15 11.62
CA LEU A 257 -15.84 -26.25 10.88
C LEU A 257 -15.84 -27.55 11.70
N GLN A 258 -15.38 -27.51 12.95
CA GLN A 258 -15.18 -28.73 13.74
C GLN A 258 -16.47 -29.31 14.32
N LYS A 259 -17.39 -28.45 14.80
CA LYS A 259 -18.60 -28.92 15.50
C LYS A 259 -19.78 -29.14 14.56
N TYR A 260 -19.89 -28.33 13.52
CA TYR A 260 -21.03 -28.35 12.60
C TYR A 260 -20.67 -28.81 11.18
N GLY A 261 -19.38 -29.01 10.88
CA GLY A 261 -18.93 -29.41 9.54
C GLY A 261 -19.14 -28.32 8.48
N ILE A 262 -19.37 -27.07 8.89
CA ILE A 262 -19.65 -25.95 7.98
C ILE A 262 -18.33 -25.27 7.62
N ASP A 263 -17.93 -25.36 6.35
CA ASP A 263 -16.72 -24.71 5.87
C ASP A 263 -16.94 -23.19 5.66
N LEU A 264 -16.49 -22.39 6.63
CA LEU A 264 -16.45 -20.92 6.56
C LEU A 264 -15.05 -20.37 6.24
N THR A 265 -14.15 -21.22 5.74
CA THR A 265 -12.75 -20.85 5.52
C THR A 265 -12.54 -20.08 4.23
N SER A 266 -13.44 -20.23 3.25
CA SER A 266 -13.32 -19.62 1.94
C SER A 266 -14.69 -19.28 1.31
N GLY A 267 -14.68 -18.52 0.22
CA GLY A 267 -15.86 -18.17 -0.56
C GLY A 267 -16.81 -17.17 0.13
N LEU A 268 -18.05 -17.09 -0.37
CA LEU A 268 -19.05 -16.13 0.10
C LEU A 268 -19.35 -16.22 1.62
N PRO A 269 -19.50 -17.40 2.25
CA PRO A 269 -19.77 -17.48 3.69
C PRO A 269 -18.67 -16.83 4.54
N HIS A 270 -17.41 -16.94 4.09
CA HIS A 270 -16.26 -16.33 4.72
C HIS A 270 -16.31 -14.79 4.65
N GLU A 271 -16.70 -14.25 3.51
CA GLU A 271 -16.85 -12.79 3.33
C GLU A 271 -18.00 -12.24 4.18
N VAL A 272 -19.13 -12.95 4.24
CA VAL A 272 -20.31 -12.54 5.03
C VAL A 272 -19.99 -12.49 6.53
N ILE A 273 -19.36 -13.54 7.08
CA ILE A 273 -19.00 -13.53 8.51
C ILE A 273 -17.98 -12.42 8.80
N GLY A 274 -17.04 -12.18 7.88
CA GLY A 274 -16.10 -11.07 7.96
C GLY A 274 -16.80 -9.71 8.01
N LEU A 275 -17.77 -9.48 7.12
CA LEU A 275 -18.54 -8.24 7.05
C LEU A 275 -19.42 -8.01 8.29
N LEU A 276 -20.08 -9.07 8.79
CA LEU A 276 -20.90 -9.00 10.00
C LEU A 276 -20.07 -8.62 11.23
N LEU A 277 -18.92 -9.27 11.43
CA LEU A 277 -18.04 -8.95 12.56
C LEU A 277 -17.38 -7.58 12.41
N LEU A 278 -17.06 -7.15 11.19
CA LEU A 278 -16.63 -5.78 10.89
C LEU A 278 -17.71 -4.75 11.30
N ALA A 279 -18.98 -5.00 10.96
CA ALA A 279 -20.09 -4.15 11.37
C ALA A 279 -20.22 -4.07 12.90
N VAL A 280 -20.10 -5.20 13.60
CA VAL A 280 -20.11 -5.24 15.08
C VAL A 280 -19.01 -4.39 15.69
N GLY A 281 -17.79 -4.47 15.16
CA GLY A 281 -16.71 -3.65 15.70
C GLY A 281 -16.86 -2.15 15.35
N ILE A 282 -17.39 -1.80 14.17
CA ILE A 282 -17.74 -0.42 13.83
C ILE A 282 -18.78 0.13 14.82
N ILE A 283 -19.83 -0.64 15.11
CA ILE A 283 -20.86 -0.28 16.09
C ILE A 283 -20.23 -0.09 17.47
N SER A 284 -19.28 -0.96 17.87
CA SER A 284 -18.57 -0.85 19.15
C SER A 284 -17.78 0.45 19.27
N VAL A 285 -17.09 0.88 18.21
CA VAL A 285 -16.37 2.17 18.18
C VAL A 285 -17.34 3.36 18.30
N ILE A 286 -18.46 3.31 17.58
CA ILE A 286 -19.50 4.36 17.65
C ILE A 286 -20.13 4.40 19.05
N ALA A 287 -20.42 3.25 19.64
CA ALA A 287 -20.97 3.15 20.98
C ALA A 287 -20.00 3.75 22.01
N LEU A 288 -18.70 3.47 21.90
CA LEU A 288 -17.70 4.07 22.78
C LEU A 288 -17.63 5.60 22.62
N ASP A 289 -17.65 6.11 21.38
CA ASP A 289 -17.72 7.57 21.14
C ASP A 289 -18.93 8.20 21.84
N GLN A 290 -20.11 7.57 21.75
CA GLN A 290 -21.33 8.07 22.38
C GLN A 290 -21.24 8.05 23.91
N VAL A 291 -20.68 7.00 24.49
CA VAL A 291 -20.45 6.88 25.94
C VAL A 291 -19.49 7.98 26.42
N MET A 292 -18.36 8.16 25.73
CA MET A 292 -17.39 9.22 26.05
C MET A 292 -18.00 10.62 25.95
N ASP A 293 -18.86 10.84 24.95
CA ASP A 293 -19.59 12.10 24.77
C ASP A 293 -20.57 12.36 25.93
N ALA A 294 -21.29 11.33 26.38
CA ALA A 294 -22.21 11.42 27.50
C ALA A 294 -21.50 11.81 28.82
N PHE A 295 -20.26 11.34 29.02
CA PHE A 295 -19.44 11.69 30.18
C PHE A 295 -18.75 13.06 30.07
N ASN A 296 -18.81 13.72 28.92
CA ASN A 296 -18.25 15.05 28.70
C ASN A 296 -19.35 16.09 28.34
N PRO A 297 -20.24 16.43 29.30
CA PRO A 297 -21.38 17.33 29.09
C PRO A 297 -20.97 18.78 28.74
N GLY A 298 -19.69 19.14 28.80
CA GLY A 298 -19.17 20.44 28.34
C GLY A 298 -19.06 20.57 26.82
N SER A 299 -19.29 19.49 26.06
CA SER A 299 -19.20 19.47 24.60
C SER A 299 -20.52 19.74 23.87
N ILE A 300 -21.55 20.24 24.58
CA ILE A 300 -22.86 20.60 24.01
C ILE A 300 -22.65 21.22 22.64
N ARG A 301 -23.09 20.45 21.64
CA ARG A 301 -23.28 20.82 20.25
C ARG A 301 -23.41 22.34 20.15
N THR A 302 -22.43 22.97 19.52
CA THR A 302 -22.73 24.17 18.72
C THR A 302 -23.59 23.66 17.56
N GLN A 303 -24.84 23.28 17.85
CA GLN A 303 -25.89 23.23 16.86
C GLN A 303 -25.95 24.66 16.36
N VAL A 304 -25.42 24.85 15.15
CA VAL A 304 -25.70 26.06 14.38
C VAL A 304 -27.21 26.06 14.25
N ASP A 305 -27.83 26.90 15.05
CA ASP A 305 -29.26 27.12 15.03
C ASP A 305 -29.60 27.75 13.68
N LEU A 306 -30.11 26.92 12.76
CA LEU A 306 -30.54 27.33 11.43
C LEU A 306 -31.84 28.16 11.47
N THR A 307 -32.39 28.45 12.66
CA THR A 307 -33.63 29.23 12.81
C THR A 307 -33.42 30.66 13.31
N SER A 308 -32.19 31.10 13.58
CA SER A 308 -31.96 32.52 13.85
C SER A 308 -32.03 33.31 12.53
N PRO A 309 -32.98 34.25 12.37
CA PRO A 309 -33.04 35.07 11.17
C PRO A 309 -31.72 35.82 11.08
N ALA A 310 -30.97 35.58 10.01
CA ALA A 310 -29.74 36.27 9.71
C ALA A 310 -29.92 37.77 9.99
N VAL A 311 -29.32 38.24 11.08
CA VAL A 311 -29.20 39.67 11.34
C VAL A 311 -28.41 40.20 10.15
N LYS A 312 -29.12 40.81 9.20
CA LYS A 312 -28.57 41.61 8.12
C LYS A 312 -27.90 42.80 8.78
N ASP A 313 -26.71 42.58 9.30
CA ASP A 313 -25.86 43.64 9.78
C ASP A 313 -25.34 44.37 8.53
N LYS A 314 -26.14 45.34 8.07
CA LYS A 314 -25.75 46.34 7.08
C LYS A 314 -24.72 47.27 7.72
N ARG A 315 -23.55 46.76 8.07
CA ARG A 315 -22.37 47.61 8.24
C ARG A 315 -21.72 47.73 6.87
N SER A 316 -21.98 48.88 6.27
CA SER A 316 -21.23 49.50 5.17
C SER A 316 -19.95 48.76 4.82
N ALA A 317 -19.97 48.11 3.66
CA ALA A 317 -18.76 47.77 2.93
C ALA A 317 -18.05 49.07 2.52
N GLY A 318 -17.33 49.66 3.48
CA GLY A 318 -16.19 50.52 3.14
C GLY A 318 -15.16 49.65 2.41
N PRO A 319 -14.35 50.21 1.50
CA PRO A 319 -13.32 49.46 0.80
C PRO A 319 -12.29 49.02 1.83
N SER A 320 -12.48 47.85 2.44
CA SER A 320 -11.46 47.18 3.20
C SER A 320 -10.35 46.89 2.21
N SER A 321 -9.32 47.71 2.29
CA SER A 321 -8.04 47.58 1.63
C SER A 321 -7.59 46.12 1.69
N VAL A 322 -7.84 45.41 0.58
CA VAL A 322 -7.27 44.10 0.25
C VAL A 322 -5.78 44.32 -0.04
N ILE A 323 -5.04 44.72 0.98
CA ILE A 323 -3.59 44.62 1.05
C ILE A 323 -3.40 43.23 1.69
N CYS A 324 -3.28 42.12 0.94
CA CYS A 324 -2.23 41.86 -0.03
C CYS A 324 -2.55 40.57 -0.84
N PRO A 325 -2.86 40.62 -2.15
CA PRO A 325 -3.03 39.41 -2.96
C PRO A 325 -2.05 39.30 -4.15
N LEU A 326 -1.05 40.18 -4.28
CA LEU A 326 -0.14 40.15 -5.43
C LEU A 326 1.05 39.19 -5.23
N LEU A 327 1.68 39.19 -4.06
CA LEU A 327 2.76 38.24 -3.74
C LEU A 327 2.22 36.81 -3.54
N LEU A 328 1.08 36.65 -2.87
CA LEU A 328 0.47 35.32 -2.62
C LEU A 328 -0.09 34.65 -3.89
N ARG A 329 -0.70 35.41 -4.80
CA ARG A 329 -1.18 34.91 -6.09
C ARG A 329 0.00 34.57 -7.02
N ARG A 330 1.12 35.28 -6.90
CA ARG A 330 2.36 35.00 -7.63
C ARG A 330 3.09 33.75 -7.10
N SER A 331 3.15 33.53 -5.79
CA SER A 331 3.78 32.32 -5.21
C SER A 331 3.05 31.02 -5.54
N PHE A 332 1.70 31.03 -5.53
CA PHE A 332 0.91 29.87 -5.96
C PHE A 332 1.08 29.61 -7.47
N LEU A 333 1.08 30.67 -8.29
CA LEU A 333 1.27 30.55 -9.73
C LEU A 333 2.70 30.12 -10.10
N SER A 334 3.72 30.61 -9.39
CA SER A 334 5.12 30.22 -9.63
C SER A 334 5.41 28.78 -9.21
N ALA A 335 4.88 28.33 -8.07
CA ALA A 335 4.99 26.94 -7.64
C ALA A 335 4.24 26.00 -8.61
N SER A 336 3.03 26.39 -9.03
CA SER A 336 2.22 25.61 -9.99
C SER A 336 2.88 25.52 -11.37
N VAL A 337 3.50 26.60 -11.87
CA VAL A 337 4.25 26.59 -13.14
C VAL A 337 5.53 25.76 -13.04
N PHE A 338 6.24 25.82 -11.93
CA PHE A 338 7.44 25.01 -11.70
C PHE A 338 7.11 23.51 -11.65
N ILE A 339 6.03 23.14 -10.95
CA ILE A 339 5.48 21.78 -10.89
C ILE A 339 4.98 21.33 -12.29
N ALA A 340 4.38 22.23 -13.07
CA ALA A 340 3.90 21.95 -14.42
C ALA A 340 5.01 21.51 -15.37
N VAL A 341 6.09 22.30 -15.42
CA VAL A 341 7.18 22.11 -16.39
C VAL A 341 7.91 20.79 -16.14
N PHE A 342 8.11 20.42 -14.87
CA PHE A 342 8.75 19.16 -14.52
C PHE A 342 7.81 17.95 -14.53
N GLY A 343 6.51 18.14 -14.28
CA GLY A 343 5.51 17.06 -14.27
C GLY A 343 5.25 16.42 -15.64
N ILE A 344 5.30 17.22 -16.72
CA ILE A 344 5.12 16.74 -18.10
C ILE A 344 6.30 15.85 -18.53
N TYR A 345 7.54 16.22 -18.18
CA TYR A 345 8.74 15.42 -18.46
C TYR A 345 8.70 14.05 -17.75
N ASN A 346 8.14 13.99 -16.54
CA ASN A 346 8.05 12.75 -15.77
C ASN A 346 6.95 11.79 -16.24
N THR A 347 5.84 12.32 -16.77
CA THR A 347 4.76 11.49 -17.35
C THR A 347 5.31 10.60 -18.47
N TYR A 348 6.18 11.15 -19.32
CA TYR A 348 6.85 10.43 -20.41
C TYR A 348 7.75 9.27 -19.92
N ILE A 349 8.51 9.50 -18.83
CA ILE A 349 9.44 8.49 -18.27
C ILE A 349 8.66 7.35 -17.59
N LEU A 350 7.61 7.67 -16.82
CA LEU A 350 6.83 6.66 -16.11
C LEU A 350 5.97 5.81 -17.04
N THR A 351 5.39 6.37 -18.11
CA THR A 351 4.59 5.58 -19.06
C THR A 351 5.43 4.59 -19.88
N ALA A 352 6.71 4.89 -20.12
CA ALA A 352 7.62 4.00 -20.84
C ALA A 352 8.09 2.76 -20.02
N GLY A 353 7.75 2.70 -18.73
CA GLY A 353 8.10 1.58 -17.83
C GLY A 353 7.01 0.51 -17.64
N PHE A 354 5.81 0.68 -18.21
CA PHE A 354 4.66 -0.17 -17.87
C PHE A 354 4.65 -1.58 -18.47
N ASP A 355 5.36 -1.81 -19.58
CA ASP A 355 5.27 -3.09 -20.31
C ASP A 355 6.23 -4.18 -19.78
N SER A 356 7.34 -3.82 -19.14
CA SER A 356 8.34 -4.82 -18.68
C SER A 356 7.89 -5.77 -17.56
N PRO A 357 7.07 -5.38 -16.57
CA PRO A 357 6.70 -6.29 -15.48
C PRO A 357 5.85 -7.47 -15.94
N ARG A 358 5.06 -7.29 -17.03
CA ARG A 358 4.23 -8.38 -17.59
C ARG A 358 5.10 -9.44 -18.28
N LEU A 359 6.12 -9.02 -19.01
CA LEU A 359 7.06 -9.90 -19.72
C LEU A 359 7.92 -10.71 -18.74
N ALA A 360 8.30 -10.10 -17.61
CA ALA A 360 9.07 -10.78 -16.58
C ALA A 360 8.28 -11.93 -15.92
N VAL A 361 7.02 -11.68 -15.55
CA VAL A 361 6.15 -12.70 -14.93
C VAL A 361 5.91 -13.89 -15.87
N SER A 362 5.76 -13.66 -17.19
CA SER A 362 5.61 -14.75 -18.15
C SER A 362 6.84 -15.66 -18.22
N ASN A 363 8.05 -15.11 -18.11
CA ASN A 363 9.28 -15.91 -18.15
C ASN A 363 9.42 -16.81 -16.92
N ALA A 364 9.12 -16.30 -15.72
CA ALA A 364 9.13 -17.11 -14.51
C ALA A 364 8.01 -18.16 -14.49
N HIS A 365 6.86 -17.86 -15.10
CA HIS A 365 5.78 -18.84 -15.25
C HIS A 365 6.18 -20.02 -16.16
N ALA A 366 7.12 -19.79 -17.09
CA ALA A 366 7.66 -20.80 -17.97
C ALA A 366 8.65 -21.77 -17.30
N LEU A 367 9.07 -21.54 -16.04
CA LEU A 367 9.92 -22.46 -15.28
C LEU A 367 9.23 -23.81 -15.07
N LYS A 368 9.84 -24.86 -15.61
CA LYS A 368 9.40 -26.25 -15.57
C LYS A 368 10.29 -27.10 -14.66
N GLN A 369 9.79 -28.27 -14.32
CA GLN A 369 10.54 -29.29 -13.59
C GLN A 369 11.91 -29.59 -14.21
N SER A 370 12.02 -29.58 -15.55
CA SER A 370 13.24 -29.88 -16.30
C SER A 370 14.35 -28.83 -16.18
N ASP A 371 14.00 -27.62 -15.72
CA ASP A 371 14.92 -26.48 -15.74
C ASP A 371 15.86 -26.49 -14.52
N LEU A 372 15.54 -27.30 -13.51
CA LEU A 372 16.40 -27.59 -12.38
C LEU A 372 16.98 -29.02 -12.49
N PRO A 373 18.22 -29.24 -12.03
CA PRO A 373 18.89 -30.53 -12.19
C PRO A 373 18.16 -31.62 -11.40
N ALA A 374 17.87 -32.76 -12.07
CA ALA A 374 17.27 -33.92 -11.41
C ALA A 374 18.17 -34.51 -10.31
N GLN A 375 19.48 -34.34 -10.45
CA GLN A 375 20.50 -34.73 -9.49
C GLN A 375 21.52 -33.61 -9.29
N ALA A 376 21.81 -33.27 -8.03
CA ALA A 376 22.70 -32.17 -7.65
C ALA A 376 23.51 -32.62 -6.43
N ASP A 377 24.82 -32.84 -6.56
CA ASP A 377 25.75 -33.18 -5.46
C ASP A 377 25.20 -34.16 -4.40
N GLY A 378 24.77 -35.35 -4.85
CA GLY A 378 24.24 -36.38 -3.95
C GLY A 378 22.80 -36.16 -3.46
N TRP A 379 22.12 -35.14 -3.98
CA TRP A 379 20.69 -34.90 -3.84
C TRP A 379 19.94 -35.31 -5.10
N ASN A 380 18.77 -35.89 -4.93
CA ASN A 380 17.87 -36.27 -6.02
C ASN A 380 16.55 -35.52 -5.87
N MET A 381 16.01 -35.01 -6.98
CA MET A 381 14.69 -34.40 -6.98
C MET A 381 13.63 -35.49 -6.71
N LEU A 382 12.81 -35.26 -5.69
CA LEU A 382 11.73 -36.16 -5.25
C LEU A 382 10.38 -35.73 -5.80
N ALA A 383 10.12 -34.42 -5.84
CA ALA A 383 8.84 -33.87 -6.27
C ALA A 383 9.01 -32.46 -6.81
N TYR A 384 8.09 -32.09 -7.70
CA TYR A 384 7.89 -30.73 -8.20
C TYR A 384 6.42 -30.38 -8.02
N ASP A 385 6.16 -29.19 -7.51
CA ASP A 385 4.81 -28.65 -7.38
C ASP A 385 4.77 -27.18 -7.78
N SER A 386 3.63 -26.77 -8.34
CA SER A 386 3.36 -25.40 -8.77
C SER A 386 2.15 -24.90 -8.02
N VAL A 387 2.38 -24.08 -7.00
CA VAL A 387 1.32 -23.52 -6.18
C VAL A 387 0.90 -22.18 -6.75
N ASN A 388 -0.41 -22.02 -6.99
CA ASN A 388 -1.05 -20.75 -7.26
C ASN A 388 -1.76 -20.28 -5.98
N ARG A 389 -1.48 -19.07 -5.55
CA ARG A 389 -2.02 -18.43 -4.34
C ARG A 389 -2.73 -17.14 -4.73
N ASP A 390 -3.44 -16.56 -3.78
CA ASP A 390 -4.05 -15.24 -3.99
C ASP A 390 -2.99 -14.19 -4.38
N THR A 391 -3.41 -13.23 -5.21
CA THR A 391 -2.60 -12.06 -5.59
C THR A 391 -1.94 -11.44 -4.35
N ASP A 392 -0.64 -11.15 -4.45
CA ASP A 392 0.17 -10.51 -3.39
C ASP A 392 0.33 -11.33 -2.08
N HIS A 393 0.20 -12.67 -2.16
CA HIS A 393 0.49 -13.59 -1.06
C HIS A 393 1.91 -13.36 -0.48
N PRO A 394 2.14 -13.51 0.85
CA PRO A 394 3.45 -13.36 1.46
C PRO A 394 4.53 -14.18 0.76
N PHE A 395 4.26 -15.43 0.38
CA PHE A 395 5.19 -16.27 -0.40
C PHE A 395 5.10 -16.11 -1.93
N GLY A 396 4.61 -14.97 -2.44
CA GLY A 396 4.35 -14.75 -3.85
C GLY A 396 3.06 -15.41 -4.34
N GLU A 397 2.43 -14.78 -5.33
CA GLU A 397 1.21 -15.27 -6.01
C GLU A 397 1.45 -16.66 -6.63
N TYR A 398 2.63 -16.86 -7.22
CA TYR A 398 3.08 -18.11 -7.79
C TYR A 398 4.31 -18.62 -7.04
N SER A 399 4.39 -19.93 -6.91
CA SER A 399 5.53 -20.59 -6.30
C SER A 399 5.80 -21.91 -7.00
N LYS A 400 7.04 -22.08 -7.44
CA LYS A 400 7.55 -23.34 -7.97
C LYS A 400 8.40 -23.98 -6.90
N THR A 401 7.93 -25.10 -6.35
CA THR A 401 8.63 -25.82 -5.27
C THR A 401 9.22 -27.11 -5.79
N TYR A 402 10.44 -27.40 -5.36
CA TYR A 402 11.22 -28.56 -5.74
C TYR A 402 11.73 -29.22 -4.48
N ALA A 403 11.26 -30.43 -4.22
CA ALA A 403 11.71 -31.22 -3.08
C ALA A 403 12.92 -32.06 -3.50
N TYR A 404 14.01 -31.96 -2.76
CA TYR A 404 15.23 -32.75 -2.94
C TYR A 404 15.48 -33.64 -1.74
N GLY A 405 15.84 -34.90 -2.00
CA GLY A 405 16.22 -35.88 -1.00
C GLY A 405 17.69 -36.26 -1.15
N GLY A 406 18.44 -36.23 -0.06
CA GLY A 406 19.87 -36.55 -0.05
C GLY A 406 20.38 -36.59 1.38
N TYR A 407 21.44 -37.36 1.64
CA TYR A 407 22.07 -37.44 2.97
C TYR A 407 21.11 -37.71 4.16
N GLY A 408 20.06 -38.51 3.93
CA GLY A 408 19.07 -38.86 4.94
C GLY A 408 18.13 -37.72 5.36
N ARG A 409 17.98 -36.69 4.53
CA ARG A 409 17.11 -35.54 4.79
C ARG A 409 16.43 -35.04 3.52
N GLN A 410 15.43 -34.18 3.69
CA GLN A 410 14.72 -33.51 2.62
C GLN A 410 14.95 -32.00 2.70
N ALA A 411 15.17 -31.37 1.55
CA ALA A 411 15.26 -29.94 1.39
C ALA A 411 14.21 -29.46 0.37
N ILE A 412 13.55 -28.36 0.64
CA ILE A 412 12.54 -27.75 -0.24
C ILE A 412 13.14 -26.47 -0.79
N PHE A 413 13.40 -26.46 -2.09
CA PHE A 413 13.75 -25.26 -2.84
C PHE A 413 12.46 -24.61 -3.37
N SER A 414 12.33 -23.30 -3.23
CA SER A 414 11.19 -22.55 -3.72
C SER A 414 11.63 -21.35 -4.53
N PHE A 415 10.96 -21.14 -5.66
CA PHE A 415 11.06 -19.96 -6.50
C PHE A 415 9.72 -19.22 -6.47
N ASP A 416 9.66 -18.14 -5.71
CA ASP A 416 8.45 -17.41 -5.35
C ASP A 416 8.38 -16.07 -6.10
N TYR A 417 7.23 -15.75 -6.70
CA TYR A 417 7.04 -14.56 -7.54
C TYR A 417 5.55 -14.22 -7.81
N PRO A 418 5.24 -13.04 -8.37
CA PRO A 418 6.08 -11.84 -8.41
C PRO A 418 6.05 -11.10 -7.08
N PHE A 419 7.19 -10.52 -6.71
CA PHE A 419 7.26 -9.49 -5.68
C PHE A 419 7.44 -8.13 -6.35
N PHE A 420 6.40 -7.31 -6.35
CA PHE A 420 6.45 -5.98 -6.96
C PHE A 420 7.12 -4.98 -6.01
N GLY A 421 8.44 -4.91 -6.10
CA GLY A 421 9.24 -3.86 -5.47
C GLY A 421 9.20 -3.78 -3.95
N ASP A 422 8.69 -4.82 -3.29
CA ASP A 422 8.77 -5.04 -1.86
C ASP A 422 9.21 -6.49 -1.65
N TRP A 423 10.26 -6.69 -0.87
CA TRP A 423 10.74 -8.00 -0.42
C TRP A 423 10.17 -8.19 0.99
N HIS A 424 9.95 -9.43 1.43
CA HIS A 424 9.55 -9.68 2.81
C HIS A 424 10.61 -10.55 3.49
N ASP A 425 10.83 -10.29 4.77
CA ASP A 425 11.74 -11.09 5.58
C ASP A 425 11.11 -12.47 5.83
N LEU A 426 11.64 -13.48 5.15
CA LEU A 426 11.22 -14.87 5.32
C LEU A 426 11.36 -15.34 6.77
N THR A 427 12.32 -14.82 7.53
CA THR A 427 12.45 -15.19 8.95
C THR A 427 11.23 -14.77 9.76
N GLY A 428 10.56 -13.66 9.37
CA GLY A 428 9.27 -13.25 9.92
C GLY A 428 8.17 -14.26 9.63
N CYS A 429 8.08 -14.79 8.42
CA CYS A 429 7.10 -15.81 8.04
C CYS A 429 7.28 -17.11 8.83
N TYR A 430 8.51 -17.62 8.95
CA TYR A 430 8.75 -18.82 9.77
C TYR A 430 8.52 -18.57 11.26
N ARG A 431 8.79 -17.36 11.77
CA ARG A 431 8.40 -16.97 13.14
C ARG A 431 6.88 -17.04 13.35
N SER A 432 6.11 -16.51 12.41
CA SER A 432 4.65 -16.62 12.42
C SER A 432 4.17 -18.07 12.40
N SER A 433 4.90 -18.98 11.76
CA SER A 433 4.59 -20.44 11.75
C SER A 433 5.07 -21.19 13.00
N GLY A 434 5.58 -20.49 14.02
CA GLY A 434 5.93 -21.06 15.32
C GLY A 434 7.41 -21.41 15.51
N TRP A 435 8.28 -20.98 14.59
CA TRP A 435 9.72 -21.17 14.72
C TRP A 435 10.38 -20.00 15.48
N LYS A 436 11.33 -20.31 16.36
CA LYS A 436 12.21 -19.33 16.99
C LYS A 436 13.48 -19.20 16.16
N VAL A 437 13.77 -17.99 15.72
CA VAL A 437 15.01 -17.70 15.00
C VAL A 437 16.18 -17.69 15.99
N GLY A 438 17.22 -18.44 15.65
CA GLY A 438 18.51 -18.48 16.34
C GLY A 438 19.55 -17.65 15.58
N HIS A 439 20.68 -18.29 15.28
CA HIS A 439 21.80 -17.64 14.58
C HIS A 439 21.40 -17.20 13.16
N GLN A 440 21.84 -16.01 12.79
CA GLN A 440 21.60 -15.38 11.49
C GLN A 440 22.91 -14.90 10.91
N GLN A 441 23.12 -15.11 9.61
CA GLN A 441 24.35 -14.68 8.94
C GLN A 441 24.12 -14.35 7.46
N THR A 442 24.88 -13.39 6.97
CA THR A 442 25.01 -13.15 5.53
C THR A 442 26.08 -14.09 4.96
N LEU A 443 25.68 -14.97 4.06
CA LEU A 443 26.57 -15.80 3.27
C LEU A 443 27.09 -14.97 2.08
N LYS A 444 28.40 -14.71 2.06
CA LYS A 444 29.03 -14.04 0.92
C LYS A 444 29.03 -14.94 -0.31
N GLY A 445 28.59 -14.41 -1.44
CA GLY A 445 28.68 -15.08 -2.73
C GLY A 445 30.14 -15.26 -3.15
N ASN A 446 30.46 -16.31 -3.90
CA ASN A 446 31.83 -16.56 -4.34
C ASN A 446 32.05 -15.90 -5.71
N ALA A 447 33.08 -15.07 -5.85
CA ALA A 447 33.34 -14.31 -7.07
C ALA A 447 33.71 -15.18 -8.29
N ASN A 448 34.02 -16.47 -8.07
CA ASN A 448 34.34 -17.44 -9.12
C ASN A 448 33.10 -18.22 -9.62
N GLU A 449 31.90 -17.94 -9.11
CA GLU A 449 30.65 -18.64 -9.47
C GLU A 449 30.04 -18.21 -10.81
N ILE A 450 30.61 -17.20 -11.48
CA ILE A 450 30.06 -16.67 -12.73
C ILE A 450 31.11 -16.76 -13.83
N HIS A 451 30.89 -17.68 -14.77
CA HIS A 451 31.58 -17.63 -16.06
C HIS A 451 31.12 -16.36 -16.80
N GLY A 452 31.97 -15.32 -16.78
CA GLY A 452 31.95 -14.29 -17.83
C GLY A 452 31.47 -12.88 -17.48
N THR A 453 31.29 -12.48 -16.22
CA THR A 453 31.05 -11.06 -15.89
C THR A 453 31.71 -10.61 -14.59
N ASP A 454 32.25 -9.39 -14.63
CA ASP A 454 33.04 -8.66 -13.63
C ASP A 454 32.82 -8.99 -12.15
N ALA A 455 33.89 -8.87 -11.36
CA ALA A 455 34.00 -9.11 -9.90
C ALA A 455 33.00 -8.31 -8.99
N ASN A 456 32.11 -7.52 -9.57
CA ASN A 456 31.00 -6.83 -8.91
C ASN A 456 29.73 -7.69 -8.78
N THR A 457 29.78 -8.99 -9.12
CA THR A 457 28.62 -9.90 -9.25
C THR A 457 28.53 -10.98 -8.15
N ALA A 458 29.23 -10.83 -7.02
CA ALA A 458 29.07 -11.74 -5.88
C ALA A 458 27.64 -11.66 -5.31
N TRP A 459 26.87 -12.75 -5.45
CA TRP A 459 25.47 -12.78 -5.02
C TRP A 459 25.35 -13.27 -3.58
N ASP A 460 25.29 -12.30 -2.66
CA ASP A 460 25.08 -12.58 -1.24
C ASP A 460 23.73 -13.28 -1.00
N SER A 461 23.73 -14.17 -0.03
CA SER A 461 22.51 -14.84 0.46
C SER A 461 22.41 -14.71 1.96
N TYR A 462 21.21 -14.84 2.49
CA TYR A 462 20.99 -14.80 3.91
C TYR A 462 20.68 -16.20 4.43
N ALA A 463 21.27 -16.56 5.57
CA ALA A 463 20.99 -17.83 6.24
C ALA A 463 20.51 -17.60 7.67
N ALA A 464 19.51 -18.38 8.08
CA ALA A 464 18.97 -18.35 9.42
C ALA A 464 18.71 -19.76 9.95
N GLU A 465 19.09 -19.96 11.21
CA GLU A 465 18.78 -21.17 11.97
C GLU A 465 17.50 -20.98 12.78
N PHE A 466 16.74 -22.06 12.94
CA PHE A 466 15.46 -22.04 13.63
C PHE A 466 15.34 -23.20 14.61
N THR A 467 14.52 -23.01 15.64
CA THR A 467 14.11 -24.05 16.59
C THR A 467 12.61 -23.95 16.85
N ASN A 468 11.88 -25.06 16.86
CA ASN A 468 10.45 -25.03 17.22
C ASN A 468 10.21 -25.56 18.64
N LYS A 469 8.95 -25.53 19.10
CA LYS A 469 8.58 -26.02 20.43
C LYS A 469 8.72 -27.54 20.59
N GLN A 470 8.67 -28.28 19.49
CA GLN A 470 8.87 -29.73 19.46
C GLN A 470 10.36 -30.13 19.55
N GLY A 471 11.28 -29.16 19.53
CA GLY A 471 12.71 -29.41 19.56
C GLY A 471 13.32 -29.69 18.18
N GLU A 472 12.56 -29.52 17.09
CA GLU A 472 13.11 -29.62 15.75
C GLU A 472 13.91 -28.38 15.39
N HIS A 473 14.91 -28.58 14.53
CA HIS A 473 15.82 -27.58 14.02
C HIS A 473 15.50 -27.30 12.55
N GLY A 474 15.38 -26.02 12.19
CA GLY A 474 15.18 -25.57 10.82
C GLY A 474 16.41 -24.81 10.31
N TYR A 475 16.68 -24.91 9.01
CA TYR A 475 17.70 -24.12 8.34
C TYR A 475 17.13 -23.52 7.06
N LEU A 476 17.22 -22.20 6.96
CA LEU A 476 16.75 -21.41 5.82
C LEU A 476 17.93 -20.73 5.16
N MET A 477 17.96 -20.75 3.83
CA MET A 477 18.75 -19.84 3.02
C MET A 477 17.86 -19.13 2.02
N PHE A 478 18.08 -17.85 1.78
CA PHE A 478 17.33 -17.11 0.77
C PHE A 478 18.08 -15.93 0.17
N CYS A 479 17.68 -15.55 -1.04
CA CYS A 479 18.16 -14.38 -1.77
C CYS A 479 17.10 -13.86 -2.74
N PHE A 480 17.43 -12.78 -3.43
CA PHE A 480 16.52 -12.09 -4.35
C PHE A 480 17.18 -11.86 -5.71
N VAL A 481 16.41 -11.98 -6.78
CA VAL A 481 16.79 -11.62 -8.17
C VAL A 481 15.78 -10.64 -8.73
N ALA A 482 16.22 -9.73 -9.60
CA ALA A 482 15.31 -8.91 -10.40
C ALA A 482 14.98 -9.57 -11.76
N GLU A 483 14.04 -8.98 -12.49
CA GLU A 483 13.63 -9.38 -13.85
C GLU A 483 14.75 -9.48 -14.88
N ASP A 484 15.86 -8.79 -14.67
CA ASP A 484 17.05 -8.81 -15.52
C ASP A 484 18.04 -9.93 -15.15
N GLY A 485 17.70 -10.77 -14.16
CA GLY A 485 18.59 -11.83 -13.67
C GLY A 485 19.68 -11.32 -12.72
N ASN A 486 19.71 -10.03 -12.39
CA ASN A 486 20.69 -9.47 -11.47
C ASN A 486 20.30 -9.71 -10.00
N ALA A 487 21.32 -9.99 -9.17
CA ALA A 487 21.17 -10.10 -7.73
C ALA A 487 20.62 -8.81 -7.11
N VAL A 488 19.69 -8.95 -6.16
CA VAL A 488 19.16 -7.84 -5.37
C VAL A 488 19.60 -7.99 -3.93
N ASP A 489 20.25 -6.96 -3.39
CA ASP A 489 20.71 -6.95 -2.00
C ASP A 489 19.55 -7.13 -1.01
N VAL A 490 19.70 -8.11 -0.12
CA VAL A 490 18.89 -8.23 1.11
C VAL A 490 19.19 -6.99 1.94
N PRO A 491 18.21 -6.13 2.25
CA PRO A 491 18.52 -4.95 3.04
C PRO A 491 18.77 -5.40 4.47
N SER A 492 19.98 -5.13 4.94
CA SER A 492 20.21 -5.07 6.38
C SER A 492 19.30 -3.99 6.97
N ALA A 493 18.93 -4.15 8.25
CA ALA A 493 18.20 -3.13 9.02
C ALA A 493 19.00 -1.81 9.22
N GLU A 494 20.11 -1.63 8.51
CA GLU A 494 20.93 -0.44 8.56
C GLU A 494 20.32 0.67 7.70
N THR A 495 20.19 1.85 8.29
CA THR A 495 19.77 3.12 7.66
C THR A 495 20.50 3.41 6.34
N THR A 496 21.73 2.89 6.18
CA THR A 496 22.56 2.99 4.99
C THR A 496 21.96 2.27 3.77
N ALA A 497 21.25 1.16 3.96
CA ALA A 497 20.62 0.40 2.88
C ALA A 497 19.43 1.17 2.28
N PHE A 498 18.65 1.86 3.11
CA PHE A 498 17.57 2.75 2.66
C PHE A 498 18.12 3.91 1.83
N ILE A 499 19.19 4.56 2.28
CA ILE A 499 19.82 5.67 1.54
C ILE A 499 20.46 5.18 0.24
N LYS A 500 21.14 4.02 0.25
CA LYS A 500 21.69 3.40 -0.97
C LYS A 500 20.60 3.05 -1.98
N ARG A 501 19.44 2.54 -1.53
CA ARG A 501 18.26 2.27 -2.38
C ARG A 501 17.57 3.52 -2.91
N LEU A 502 17.64 4.62 -2.17
CA LEU A 502 17.20 5.93 -2.63
C LEU A 502 18.13 6.48 -3.72
N MET A 503 19.43 6.18 -3.62
CA MET A 503 20.47 6.73 -4.50
C MET A 503 20.90 5.81 -5.66
N SER A 504 20.33 4.60 -5.78
CA SER A 504 20.66 3.67 -6.87
C SER A 504 20.18 4.25 -8.22
N LYS A 505 21.11 4.56 -9.12
CA LYS A 505 20.83 5.03 -10.48
C LYS A 505 20.26 3.89 -11.33
N GLY A 506 18.96 3.90 -11.56
CA GLY A 506 18.22 2.94 -12.39
C GLY A 506 16.72 2.99 -12.10
N ARG A 507 15.86 2.29 -12.88
CA ARG A 507 14.43 2.12 -12.56
C ARG A 507 14.28 1.75 -11.09
N HIS A 508 13.45 2.49 -10.36
CA HIS A 508 13.36 2.37 -8.92
C HIS A 508 12.94 0.95 -8.50
N PRO A 509 13.42 0.42 -7.36
CA PRO A 509 13.13 -0.95 -6.92
C PRO A 509 11.64 -1.28 -6.87
N TRP A 510 10.79 -0.27 -6.62
CA TRP A 510 9.33 -0.36 -6.52
C TRP A 510 8.62 -0.80 -7.83
N GLU A 511 9.31 -0.71 -8.97
CA GLU A 511 8.78 -1.05 -10.30
C GLU A 511 9.37 -2.34 -10.88
N ARG A 512 10.42 -2.90 -10.24
CA ARG A 512 11.03 -4.15 -10.69
C ARG A 512 10.26 -5.33 -10.12
N THR A 513 10.04 -6.34 -10.95
CA THR A 513 9.61 -7.66 -10.45
C THR A 513 10.81 -8.31 -9.78
N ILE A 514 10.68 -8.59 -8.49
CA ILE A 514 11.64 -9.33 -7.68
C ILE A 514 11.16 -10.79 -7.58
N TYR A 515 12.11 -11.70 -7.70
CA TYR A 515 11.95 -13.13 -7.50
C TYR A 515 12.66 -13.51 -6.21
N GLN A 516 11.98 -14.24 -5.35
CA GLN A 516 12.55 -14.72 -4.10
C GLN A 516 12.92 -16.19 -4.26
N ILE A 517 14.17 -16.50 -3.95
CA ILE A 517 14.69 -17.86 -3.97
C ILE A 517 14.94 -18.27 -2.53
N GLN A 518 14.40 -19.42 -2.13
CA GLN A 518 14.64 -19.97 -0.80
C GLN A 518 14.91 -21.47 -0.82
N LEU A 519 15.70 -21.94 0.14
CA LEU A 519 15.84 -23.35 0.47
C LEU A 519 15.60 -23.54 1.96
N TRP A 520 14.66 -24.44 2.27
CA TRP A 520 14.23 -24.75 3.62
C TRP A 520 14.40 -26.25 3.92
N THR A 521 14.91 -26.58 5.10
CA THR A 521 15.01 -27.96 5.58
C THR A 521 14.80 -28.03 7.09
N THR A 522 14.28 -29.16 7.56
CA THR A 522 14.04 -29.44 8.97
C THR A 522 14.71 -30.74 9.39
N SER A 523 15.19 -30.79 10.62
CA SER A 523 15.86 -31.96 11.20
C SER A 523 15.56 -32.06 12.69
N PRO A 524 15.42 -33.28 13.25
CA PRO A 524 15.31 -33.45 14.70
C PRO A 524 16.61 -33.08 15.44
N ASN A 525 17.75 -33.08 14.73
CA ASN A 525 19.06 -32.74 15.29
C ASN A 525 19.57 -31.39 14.75
N LYS A 526 20.41 -30.70 15.54
CA LYS A 526 21.13 -29.49 15.09
C LYS A 526 21.96 -29.79 13.84
N PHE A 527 21.96 -28.84 12.91
CA PHE A 527 22.78 -28.92 11.69
C PHE A 527 24.25 -28.72 12.03
N SER A 528 25.08 -29.70 11.68
CA SER A 528 26.54 -29.54 11.73
C SER A 528 27.02 -28.59 10.63
N GLU A 529 28.21 -28.02 10.78
CA GLU A 529 28.81 -27.19 9.73
C GLU A 529 29.00 -27.95 8.40
N ALA A 530 29.25 -29.26 8.47
CA ALA A 530 29.31 -30.12 7.29
C ALA A 530 27.94 -30.27 6.60
N ASP A 531 26.85 -30.32 7.36
CA ASP A 531 25.49 -30.36 6.81
C ASP A 531 25.12 -29.04 6.15
N LYS A 532 25.45 -27.92 6.81
CA LYS A 532 25.24 -26.58 6.26
C LYS A 532 26.02 -26.38 4.96
N ALA A 533 27.26 -26.86 4.87
CA ALA A 533 28.06 -26.80 3.65
C ALA A 533 27.42 -27.59 2.48
N LYS A 534 26.89 -28.79 2.73
CA LYS A 534 26.19 -29.59 1.71
C LYS A 534 24.89 -28.93 1.24
N LEU A 535 24.12 -28.37 2.17
CA LEU A 535 22.89 -27.63 1.87
C LEU A 535 23.20 -26.37 1.06
N ARG A 536 24.27 -25.67 1.43
CA ARG A 536 24.74 -24.47 0.73
C ARG A 536 25.14 -24.80 -0.72
N GLY A 537 25.88 -25.88 -0.95
CA GLY A 537 26.23 -26.32 -2.31
C GLY A 537 25.00 -26.61 -3.17
N LEU A 538 24.01 -27.36 -2.62
CA LEU A 538 22.73 -27.57 -3.30
C LEU A 538 22.04 -26.24 -3.62
N TYR A 539 21.91 -25.36 -2.63
CA TYR A 539 21.25 -24.06 -2.80
C TYR A 539 21.92 -23.19 -3.87
N GLU A 540 23.25 -23.11 -3.88
CA GLU A 540 24.02 -22.34 -4.85
C GLU A 540 23.86 -22.87 -6.29
N GLN A 541 23.79 -24.20 -6.46
CA GLN A 541 23.55 -24.80 -7.76
C GLN A 541 22.11 -24.55 -8.26
N LEU A 542 21.11 -24.71 -7.38
CA LEU A 542 19.70 -24.54 -7.75
C LEU A 542 19.35 -23.08 -8.03
N ARG A 543 19.87 -22.12 -7.24
CA ARG A 543 19.62 -20.69 -7.47
C ARG A 543 20.16 -20.24 -8.83
N GLU A 544 21.32 -20.75 -9.25
CA GLU A 544 21.95 -20.38 -10.51
C GLU A 544 21.25 -21.02 -11.72
N SER A 545 20.83 -22.28 -11.56
CA SER A 545 20.00 -22.96 -12.55
C SER A 545 18.68 -22.22 -12.77
N ALA A 546 18.00 -21.84 -11.67
CA ALA A 546 16.77 -21.07 -11.73
C ALA A 546 17.00 -19.69 -12.40
N ARG A 547 18.05 -18.97 -12.00
CA ARG A 547 18.43 -17.66 -12.57
C ARG A 547 18.59 -17.73 -14.09
N THR A 548 19.39 -18.68 -14.56
CA THR A 548 19.67 -18.87 -15.99
C THR A 548 18.41 -19.23 -16.77
N ALA A 549 17.59 -20.11 -16.21
CA ALA A 549 16.36 -20.56 -16.87
C ALA A 549 15.32 -19.44 -17.06
N PHE A 550 15.17 -18.52 -16.09
CA PHE A 550 14.18 -17.44 -16.22
C PHE A 550 14.73 -16.19 -16.92
N SER A 551 16.03 -15.89 -16.81
CA SER A 551 16.61 -14.69 -17.43
C SER A 551 16.76 -14.83 -18.94
N GLY A 552 16.97 -16.05 -19.45
CA GLY A 552 17.31 -16.33 -20.84
C GLY A 552 18.65 -15.69 -21.24
N ASP A 553 19.37 -16.26 -22.20
CA ASP A 553 20.51 -15.57 -22.79
C ASP A 553 20.00 -14.28 -23.46
N SER A 554 20.27 -13.15 -22.83
CA SER A 554 19.82 -11.81 -23.23
C SER A 554 20.23 -11.41 -24.67
N ASN A 555 21.11 -12.18 -25.31
CA ASN A 555 21.53 -12.01 -26.71
C ASN A 555 20.71 -12.79 -27.76
N THR A 556 19.88 -13.78 -27.39
CA THR A 556 19.10 -14.58 -28.36
C THR A 556 17.64 -14.14 -28.50
N LEU A 557 17.12 -13.35 -27.56
CA LEU A 557 15.69 -13.02 -27.48
C LEU A 557 15.25 -11.86 -28.38
N THR A 558 16.10 -10.86 -28.65
CA THR A 558 15.78 -9.79 -29.60
C THR A 558 15.61 -10.29 -31.03
N GLY A 559 16.26 -11.40 -31.40
CA GLY A 559 16.13 -12.03 -32.72
C GLY A 559 14.91 -12.94 -32.87
N ASN A 560 14.52 -13.66 -31.80
CA ASN A 560 13.42 -14.64 -31.84
C ASN A 560 12.03 -14.06 -31.52
N LEU A 561 11.94 -12.84 -30.97
CA LEU A 561 10.65 -12.19 -30.66
C LEU A 561 10.02 -11.54 -31.89
N LEU A 562 10.82 -11.00 -32.81
CA LEU A 562 10.30 -10.46 -34.08
C LEU A 562 9.69 -11.56 -34.99
N SER A 563 10.12 -12.82 -34.86
CA SER A 563 9.57 -13.94 -35.63
C SER A 563 8.37 -14.60 -34.97
N ARG A 564 8.30 -14.67 -33.62
CA ARG A 564 7.18 -15.28 -32.89
C ARG A 564 5.94 -14.40 -32.77
N ASP A 565 6.10 -13.08 -32.75
CA ASP A 565 4.95 -12.16 -32.71
C ASP A 565 4.19 -12.15 -34.06
N LEU A 566 4.85 -12.46 -35.18
CA LEU A 566 4.16 -12.59 -36.47
C LEU A 566 3.32 -13.89 -36.56
N GLU A 567 3.82 -15.02 -36.04
CA GLU A 567 3.09 -16.30 -36.07
C GLU A 567 1.93 -16.35 -35.06
N SER A 568 2.04 -15.69 -33.91
CA SER A 568 0.97 -15.69 -32.90
C SER A 568 -0.20 -14.77 -33.26
N PHE A 569 0.05 -13.65 -33.95
CA PHE A 569 -1.01 -12.76 -34.42
C PHE A 569 -1.82 -13.36 -35.58
N GLU A 570 -1.20 -14.10 -36.50
CA GLU A 570 -1.94 -14.82 -37.56
C GLU A 570 -2.80 -15.95 -37.02
N ASN A 571 -2.35 -16.64 -35.95
CA ASN A 571 -3.10 -17.75 -35.37
C ASN A 571 -4.32 -17.27 -34.57
N ILE A 572 -4.22 -16.15 -33.85
CA ILE A 572 -5.32 -15.58 -33.06
C ILE A 572 -6.43 -15.01 -33.96
N ASP A 573 -6.07 -14.36 -35.08
CA ASP A 573 -7.06 -13.84 -36.04
C ASP A 573 -7.79 -14.97 -36.79
N SER A 574 -7.13 -16.13 -36.97
CA SER A 574 -7.76 -17.33 -37.53
C SER A 574 -8.75 -18.00 -36.56
N GLN A 575 -8.46 -18.01 -35.26
CA GLN A 575 -9.34 -18.60 -34.24
C GLN A 575 -10.54 -17.71 -33.90
N LEU A 576 -10.39 -16.38 -33.92
CA LEU A 576 -11.50 -15.44 -33.70
C LEU A 576 -12.51 -15.42 -34.87
N LYS A 577 -12.07 -15.72 -36.10
CA LYS A 577 -12.96 -15.87 -37.26
C LYS A 577 -13.73 -17.20 -37.28
N ALA A 578 -13.29 -18.20 -36.51
CA ALA A 578 -13.87 -19.54 -36.54
C ALA A 578 -15.00 -19.78 -35.52
N ASN A 579 -15.18 -18.95 -34.49
CA ASN A 579 -16.23 -19.16 -33.49
C ASN A 579 -16.74 -17.86 -32.81
N PRO A 580 -17.83 -17.24 -33.29
CA PRO A 580 -18.30 -15.94 -32.79
C PRO A 580 -18.98 -15.95 -31.40
N ASN A 581 -19.10 -17.09 -30.71
CA ASN A 581 -20.04 -17.24 -29.59
C ASN A 581 -19.42 -17.50 -28.19
N THR A 582 -18.13 -17.26 -27.98
CA THR A 582 -17.52 -17.37 -26.64
C THR A 582 -17.00 -16.01 -26.17
N ALA A 583 -17.94 -15.16 -25.77
CA ALA A 583 -17.69 -14.01 -24.89
C ALA A 583 -18.93 -13.76 -24.04
N LEU A 584 -18.99 -14.39 -22.86
CA LEU A 584 -19.79 -14.00 -21.71
C LEU A 584 -18.99 -14.26 -20.44
#